data_AF-A0A7C7SN73-F1
#
_entry.id   AF-A0A7C7SN73-F1
#
_cell.length_a   1.000
_cell.length_b   1.000
_cell.length_c   1.000
_cell.angle_alpha   90.00
_cell.angle_beta   90.00
_cell.angle_gamma   90.00
#
_symmetry.space_group_name_H-M   'P 1'
#
loop_
_entity.id
_entity.type
_entity.pdbx_description
1 polymer ?
#
loop_
_entity_poly.entity_id
_entity_poly.type
_entity_poly.pdbx_seq_one_letter_code
_entity_poly.pdbx_strand_id
1 'polypeptide(L)' 'MKAVILAGGFGTRLRPLTLDTPKPIVPIFDRPFLYYQTDLLRQVPEIDEVILSLNYRPDRIEARVGRGADAG' A
#
# COMPACT_ATOMS: atom_id res chain seq x y z
N MET A 1 17.81 4.00 -5.54
CA MET A 1 17.54 2.55 -5.68
C MET A 1 16.05 2.32 -5.59
N LYS A 2 15.49 1.45 -6.44
CA LYS A 2 14.04 1.21 -6.44
C LYS A 2 13.67 0.05 -5.53
N ALA A 3 12.55 0.19 -4.82
CA ALA A 3 11.91 -0.90 -4.08
C ALA A 3 10.54 -1.23 -4.67
N VAL A 4 10.16 -2.50 -4.60
CA VAL A 4 8.85 -2.97 -5.09
C VAL A 4 8.07 -3.56 -3.93
N ILE A 5 6.85 -3.06 -3.68
CA ILE A 5 5.89 -3.69 -2.78
C ILE A 5 4.87 -4.46 -3.62
N LEU A 6 4.78 -5.77 -3.39
CA LEU A 6 3.72 -6.61 -3.95
C LEU A 6 2.42 -6.38 -3.15
N ALA A 7 1.63 -5.42 -3.61
CA ALA A 7 0.38 -4.99 -3.00
C ALA A 7 -0.86 -5.58 -3.72
N GLY A 8 -0.65 -6.71 -4.41
CA GLY A 8 -1.69 -7.48 -5.08
C GLY A 8 -2.41 -8.48 -4.17
N GLY A 9 -3.45 -9.11 -4.73
CA GLY A 9 -4.18 -10.21 -4.10
C GLY A 9 -5.51 -9.82 -3.47
N PHE A 10 -6.43 -10.79 -3.41
CA PHE A 10 -7.80 -10.60 -2.94
C PHE A 10 -7.96 -10.53 -1.41
N GLY A 11 -6.88 -10.77 -0.64
CA GLY A 11 -6.91 -10.70 0.82
C GLY A 11 -7.89 -11.67 1.50
N THR A 12 -8.29 -12.78 0.86
CA THR A 12 -9.46 -13.60 1.25
C THR A 12 -9.47 -14.11 2.69
N ARG A 13 -8.29 -14.29 3.31
CA ARG A 13 -8.15 -14.74 4.71
C ARG A 13 -8.55 -13.68 5.74
N LEU A 14 -8.59 -12.39 5.35
CA LEU A 14 -8.96 -11.27 6.22
C LEU A 14 -10.43 -10.87 6.07
N ARG A 15 -11.23 -11.64 5.34
CA ARG A 15 -12.67 -11.37 5.22
C ARG A 15 -13.32 -11.44 6.61
N PRO A 16 -14.29 -10.55 6.93
CA PRO A 16 -14.97 -9.64 6.00
C PRO A 16 -14.25 -8.32 5.70
N LEU A 17 -13.11 -8.02 6.34
CA LEU A 17 -12.42 -6.73 6.22
C LEU A 17 -12.02 -6.37 4.79
N THR A 18 -11.73 -7.39 3.96
CA THR A 18 -11.27 -7.20 2.58
C THR A 18 -12.32 -7.47 1.50
N LEU A 19 -13.61 -7.51 1.85
CA LEU A 19 -14.68 -7.63 0.84
C LEU A 19 -14.74 -6.39 -0.06
N ASP A 20 -14.62 -5.20 0.54
CA ASP A 20 -14.67 -3.92 -0.18
C ASP A 20 -13.40 -3.09 -0.04
N THR A 21 -12.52 -3.44 0.91
CA THR A 21 -11.29 -2.70 1.16
C THR A 21 -10.07 -3.54 0.76
N PRO A 22 -9.28 -3.13 -0.24
CA PRO A 22 -8.05 -3.84 -0.59
C PRO A 22 -7.12 -3.95 0.62
N LYS A 23 -6.48 -5.11 0.79
CA LYS A 23 -5.55 -5.36 1.91
C LYS A 23 -4.55 -4.21 2.15
N PRO A 24 -3.90 -3.61 1.12
CA PRO A 24 -2.94 -2.53 1.35
C PRO A 24 -3.52 -1.33 2.10
N ILE A 25 -4.81 -1.04 1.94
CA ILE A 25 -5.48 0.10 2.57
C ILE A 25 -6.44 -0.29 3.70
N VAL A 26 -6.41 -1.55 4.15
CA VAL A 26 -7.06 -1.93 5.41
C VAL A 26 -6.42 -1.13 6.55
N PRO A 27 -7.21 -0.44 7.39
CA PRO A 27 -6.66 0.33 8.51
C PRO A 27 -6.09 -0.62 9.56
N ILE A 28 -4.87 -0.33 10.00
CA ILE A 28 -4.27 -0.90 11.19
C ILE A 28 -4.11 0.29 12.15
N PHE A 29 -4.94 0.30 13.20
CA PHE A 29 -5.19 1.49 14.03
C PHE A 29 -5.69 2.68 13.19
N ASP A 30 -4.93 3.76 13.14
CA ASP A 30 -5.29 5.05 12.56
C ASP A 30 -4.82 5.23 11.11
N ARG A 31 -4.04 4.28 10.57
CA ARG A 31 -3.47 4.41 9.22
C ARG A 31 -3.53 3.12 8.38
N PRO A 32 -3.56 3.23 7.05
CA PRO A 32 -3.44 2.10 6.12
C PRO A 32 -2.26 1.16 6.42
N PHE A 33 -2.46 -0.15 6.28
CA PHE A 33 -1.39 -1.15 6.41
C PHE A 33 -0.16 -0.83 5.55
N LEU A 34 -0.37 -0.39 4.30
CA LEU A 34 0.69 -0.04 3.37
C LEU A 34 1.65 1.00 3.93
N TYR A 35 1.15 1.93 4.74
CA TYR A 35 1.97 3.02 5.27
C TYR A 35 3.04 2.54 6.26
N TYR A 36 2.80 1.45 6.98
CA TYR A 36 3.82 0.82 7.81
C TYR A 36 4.97 0.25 6.97
N GLN A 37 4.65 -0.27 5.78
CA GLN A 37 5.66 -0.81 4.86
C GLN A 37 6.49 0.31 4.22
N THR A 38 5.84 1.41 3.82
CA THR A 38 6.55 2.56 3.24
C THR A 38 7.43 3.26 4.25
N ASP A 39 7.03 3.35 5.52
CA ASP A 39 7.85 3.93 6.59
C ASP A 39 9.15 3.14 6.81
N LEU A 40 9.09 1.80 6.73
CA LEU A 40 10.29 0.96 6.81
C LEU A 40 11.21 1.21 5.61
N LEU A 41 10.66 1.36 4.41
CA LEU A 41 11.46 1.66 3.22
C LEU A 41 12.09 3.06 3.27
N ARG A 42 11.38 4.05 3.82
CA ARG A 42 11.89 5.42 4.02
C ARG A 42 13.10 5.48 4.96
N GLN A 43 13.31 4.47 5.81
CA GLN A 43 14.48 4.40 6.68
C GLN A 43 15.75 3.92 5.95
N VAL A 44 15.64 3.46 4.70
CA VAL A 44 16.78 3.01 3.89
C VAL A 44 17.23 4.16 2.99
N PRO A 45 18.39 4.80 3.25
CA PRO A 45 18.81 6.03 2.56
C PRO A 45 18.97 5.87 1.04
N GLU A 46 19.27 4.67 0.56
CA GLU A 46 19.49 4.37 -0.85
C GLU A 46 18.19 4.24 -1.64
N ILE A 47 17.03 4.10 -0.98
CA ILE A 47 15.73 3.94 -1.64
C ILE A 47 15.15 5.31 -2.00
N ASP A 48 14.99 5.58 -3.29
CA ASP A 48 14.47 6.85 -3.84
C ASP A 48 13.09 6.70 -4.51
N GLU A 49 12.68 5.47 -4.80
CA GLU A 49 11.41 5.18 -5.47
C GLU A 49 10.78 3.89 -4.93
N VAL A 50 9.48 3.95 -4.61
CA VAL A 50 8.68 2.79 -4.20
C VAL A 50 7.62 2.51 -5.25
N ILE A 51 7.70 1.33 -5.86
CA ILE A 51 6.76 0.87 -6.88
C ILE A 51 5.74 -0.07 -6.22
N LEU A 52 4.45 0.23 -6.38
CA LEU A 52 3.37 -0.64 -5.91
C LEU A 52 2.86 -1.51 -7.07
N SER A 53 3.01 -2.83 -6.96
CA SER A 53 2.40 -3.78 -7.90
C SER A 53 0.97 -4.08 -7.45
N LEU A 54 -0.02 -3.49 -8.13
CA LEU A 54 -1.45 -3.59 -7.80
C LEU A 54 -2.19 -4.56 -8.74
N ASN A 55 -3.32 -5.11 -8.27
CA ASN A 55 -4.23 -5.94 -9.08
C ASN A 55 -5.70 -5.76 -8.65
N TYR A 56 -6.01 -5.99 -7.37
CA TYR A 56 -7.38 -5.92 -6.87
C TYR A 56 -7.77 -4.48 -6.48
N ARG A 57 -8.72 -3.90 -7.22
CA ARG A 57 -9.26 -2.54 -7.02
C ARG A 57 -8.14 -1.47 -6.87
N PRO A 58 -7.24 -1.33 -7.86
CA PRO A 58 -6.11 -0.39 -7.78
C PRO A 58 -6.57 1.05 -7.56
N ASP A 59 -7.69 1.46 -8.16
CA ASP A 59 -8.23 2.83 -8.06
C ASP A 59 -8.49 3.25 -6.61
N ARG A 60 -8.92 2.31 -5.74
CA ARG A 60 -9.13 2.61 -4.31
C ARG A 60 -7.83 2.83 -3.57
N ILE A 61 -6.78 2.09 -3.95
CA ILE A 61 -5.45 2.23 -3.36
C ILE A 61 -4.86 3.57 -3.80
N GLU A 62 -4.94 3.89 -5.09
CA GLU A 62 -4.47 5.17 -5.64
C GLU A 62 -5.20 6.37 -5.01
N ALA A 63 -6.54 6.30 -4.86
CA ALA A 63 -7.30 7.36 -4.22
C ALA A 63 -6.92 7.62 -2.76
N ARG A 64 -6.42 6.60 -2.04
CA ARG A 64 -6.07 6.71 -0.62
C ARG A 64 -4.60 7.10 -0.39
N VAL A 65 -3.72 6.62 -1.25
CA VAL A 65 -2.25 6.74 -1.12
C VAL A 65 -1.72 7.92 -1.93
N GLY A 66 -2.44 8.36 -2.96
CA GLY A 66 -1.95 9.34 -3.93
C GLY A 66 -1.00 8.71 -4.94
N ARG A 67 -0.59 9.49 -5.95
CA ARG A 67 0.47 9.12 -6.90
C ARG A 67 1.69 9.98 -6.63
N GLY A 68 2.85 9.34 -6.45
CA GLY A 68 4.16 10.02 -6.41
C GLY A 68 4.20 11.25 -5.51
N ALA A 69 4.26 12.44 -6.13
CA ALA A 69 4.42 13.75 -5.47
C ALA A 69 3.35 14.09 -4.42
N ASP A 70 2.18 13.45 -4.48
CA ASP A 70 1.08 13.69 -3.53
C ASP A 70 1.17 12.81 -2.26
N ALA A 71 2.06 11.81 -2.25
CA ALA A 71 2.11 10.75 -1.24
C ALA A 71 3.05 11.04 -0.04
N GLY A 72 3.24 12.34 0.26
CA GLY A 72 4.07 12.95 1.33
C GLY A 72 4.64 12.02 2.40
#